data_AF-A0A542SDC0-F1
#
_entry.id   AF-A0A542SDC0-F1
#
_cell.length_a   1.000
_cell.length_b   1.000
_cell.length_c   1.000
_cell.angle_alpha   90.00
_cell.angle_beta   90.00
_cell.angle_gamma   90.00
#
_symmetry.space_group_name_H-M   'P 1'
#
loop_
_entity.id
_entity.type
_entity.pdbx_description
1 polymer ?
#
loop_
_entity_poly.entity_id
_entity_poly.type
_entity_poly.pdbx_seq_one_letter_code
_entity_poly.pdbx_strand_id
1 'polypeptide(L)' 'MVAAVSDWRVGLRIMSGGLLTAAALRLGLPEKDAGMLAVRHRFLDVGILVTVAVVLILLAGSIPEQG' A
#
# COMPACT_ATOMS: atom_id res chain seq x y z
N MET A 1 20.75 -16.77 10.85
CA MET A 1 19.35 -16.29 10.84
C MET A 1 19.27 -15.05 9.94
N VAL A 2 19.36 -15.25 8.62
CA VAL A 2 19.36 -14.17 7.61
C VAL A 2 18.30 -14.42 6.53
N ALA A 3 18.04 -15.69 6.18
CA ALA A 3 16.99 -16.05 5.22
C ALA A 3 15.59 -15.57 5.65
N ALA A 4 15.22 -15.77 6.91
CA ALA A 4 13.96 -15.27 7.45
C ALA A 4 13.86 -13.73 7.42
N VAL A 5 14.99 -13.02 7.52
CA VAL A 5 15.09 -11.56 7.42
C VAL A 5 15.10 -11.08 5.95
N SER A 6 15.36 -11.97 5.00
CA SER A 6 15.30 -11.67 3.57
C SER A 6 13.85 -11.82 3.05
N ASP A 7 13.19 -12.91 3.43
CA ASP A 7 11.85 -13.26 2.97
C ASP A 7 10.77 -12.26 3.43
N TRP A 8 10.82 -11.78 4.68
CA TRP A 8 9.82 -10.80 5.14
C TRP A 8 9.91 -9.46 4.40
N ARG A 9 11.11 -9.01 3.99
CA ARG A 9 11.28 -7.79 3.17
C ARG A 9 10.66 -7.97 1.79
N VAL A 10 10.82 -9.14 1.18
CA VAL A 10 10.21 -9.47 -0.11
C VAL A 10 8.69 -9.49 0.03
N GLY A 11 8.16 -10.12 1.09
CA GLY A 11 6.73 -10.12 1.40
C GLY A 11 6.17 -8.70 1.57
N LEU A 12 6.88 -7.81 2.27
CA LEU A 12 6.47 -6.42 2.46
C LEU A 12 6.49 -5.61 1.16
N ARG A 13 7.48 -5.82 0.29
CA ARG A 13 7.52 -5.17 -1.04
C ARG A 13 6.34 -5.60 -1.92
N ILE A 14 5.99 -6.88 -1.89
CA ILE A 14 4.83 -7.40 -2.63
C ILE A 14 3.52 -6.82 -2.08
N MET A 15 3.35 -6.82 -0.75
CA MET A 15 2.15 -6.25 -0.10
C MET A 15 1.99 -4.75 -0.37
N SER A 16 3.06 -3.97 -0.22
CA SER A 16 3.03 -2.52 -0.48
C SER A 16 2.77 -2.21 -1.96
N GLY A 17 3.35 -2.97 -2.88
CA GLY A 17 3.02 -2.89 -4.31
C GLY A 17 1.55 -3.18 -4.61
N GLY A 18 0.96 -4.20 -3.97
CA GLY A 18 -0.46 -4.52 -4.09
C GLY A 18 -1.38 -3.41 -3.59
N LEU A 19 -1.05 -2.79 -2.44
CA LEU A 19 -1.79 -1.67 -1.88
C LEU A 19 -1.76 -0.43 -2.79
N LEU A 20 -0.60 -0.11 -3.35
CA LEU A 20 -0.46 1.00 -4.32
C LEU A 20 -1.25 0.73 -5.60
N THR A 21 -1.23 -0.51 -6.08
CA THR A 21 -2.02 -0.93 -7.25
C THR A 21 -3.52 -0.80 -6.96
N ALA A 22 -3.98 -1.25 -5.80
CA ALA A 22 -5.38 -1.12 -5.39
C ALA A 22 -5.82 0.35 -5.26
N ALA A 23 -4.93 1.23 -4.77
CA ALA A 23 -5.17 2.67 -4.71
C ALA A 23 -5.27 3.29 -6.11
N ALA A 24 -4.38 2.93 -7.03
CA ALA A 24 -4.40 3.41 -8.41
C ALA A 24 -5.67 2.97 -9.16
N LEU A 25 -6.07 1.71 -9.00
CA LEU A 25 -7.33 1.20 -9.58
C LEU A 25 -8.56 1.94 -9.05
N ARG A 26 -8.59 2.27 -7.76
CA ARG A 26 -9.67 3.08 -7.16
C ARG A 26 -9.75 4.49 -7.72
N LEU A 27 -8.61 5.10 -8.08
CA LEU A 27 -8.56 6.41 -8.73
C LEU A 27 -8.94 6.35 -10.22
N GLY A 28 -8.63 5.25 -10.91
CA GLY A 28 -8.92 5.07 -12.34
C GLY A 28 -10.35 4.63 -12.66
N LEU A 29 -11.12 4.13 -11.70
CA LEU A 29 -12.50 3.68 -11.92
C LEU A 29 -13.48 4.87 -11.96
N PRO A 30 -14.22 5.07 -13.08
CA PRO A 30 -15.14 6.20 -13.25
C PRO A 30 -16.25 6.22 -12.20
N GLU A 31 -16.45 7.38 -11.59
CA GLU A 31 -17.49 7.68 -10.58
C GLU A 31 -18.94 7.63 -11.09
N LYS A 32 -19.17 7.19 -12.34
CA LYS A 32 -20.47 7.34 -13.01
C LYS A 32 -21.60 6.48 -12.43
N ASP A 33 -21.27 5.48 -11.62
CA ASP A 33 -22.25 4.65 -10.88
C ASP A 33 -22.31 4.98 -9.37
N ALA A 34 -21.53 5.97 -8.92
CA ALA A 34 -21.26 6.27 -7.52
C ALA A 34 -22.20 7.36 -6.94
N GLY A 35 -23.48 7.36 -7.32
CA GLY A 35 -24.48 8.34 -6.87
C GLY A 35 -24.62 8.49 -5.34
N MET A 36 -24.10 7.52 -4.57
CA MET A 36 -23.99 7.56 -3.10
C MET A 36 -22.54 7.46 -2.56
N LEU A 37 -21.54 7.29 -3.43
CA LEU A 37 -20.11 7.13 -3.08
C LEU A 37 -19.26 8.37 -3.43
N ALA A 38 -19.83 9.35 -4.13
CA ALA A 38 -19.16 10.61 -4.49
C ALA A 38 -18.79 11.48 -3.26
N VAL A 39 -19.48 11.30 -2.13
CA VAL A 39 -19.32 12.16 -0.93
C VAL A 39 -18.61 11.45 0.22
N ARG A 40 -18.66 10.11 0.32
CA ARG A 40 -18.06 9.38 1.45
C ARG A 40 -16.74 8.70 1.06
N HIS A 41 -15.70 9.52 0.99
CA HIS A 41 -14.32 9.18 1.32
C HIS A 41 -13.53 8.24 0.39
N ARG A 42 -13.80 8.21 -0.92
CA ARG A 42 -12.88 7.59 -1.91
C ARG A 42 -11.42 8.06 -1.71
N PHE A 43 -11.21 9.35 -1.50
CA PHE A 43 -9.88 9.91 -1.25
C PHE A 43 -9.27 9.50 0.09
N LEU A 44 -10.09 9.25 1.12
CA LEU A 44 -9.60 8.80 2.42
C LEU A 44 -9.30 7.31 2.41
N ASP A 45 -10.06 6.49 1.67
CA ASP A 45 -9.75 5.08 1.44
C ASP A 45 -8.42 4.94 0.66
N VAL A 46 -8.26 5.71 -0.42
CA VAL A 46 -6.97 5.83 -1.13
C VAL A 46 -5.86 6.34 -0.22
N GLY A 47 -6.14 7.36 0.59
CA GLY A 47 -5.19 7.92 1.56
C GLY A 47 -4.74 6.89 2.60
N ILE A 48 -5.66 6.07 3.12
CA ILE A 48 -5.34 4.97 4.03
C ILE A 48 -4.45 3.94 3.33
N LEU A 49 -4.81 3.50 2.11
CA LEU A 49 -4.02 2.51 1.36
C LEU A 49 -2.59 3.02 1.09
N VAL A 50 -2.45 4.29 0.69
CA VAL A 50 -1.14 4.92 0.46
C VAL A 50 -0.36 5.04 1.76
N THR A 51 -1.02 5.47 2.85
CA THR A 51 -0.37 5.61 4.17
C THR A 51 0.16 4.26 4.65
N VAL A 52 -0.65 3.21 4.57
CA VAL A 52 -0.23 1.85 4.95
C VAL A 52 0.94 1.38 4.08
N ALA A 53 0.88 1.58 2.77
CA ALA A 53 1.97 1.22 1.87
C ALA A 53 3.29 1.93 2.23
N VAL A 54 3.25 3.24 2.50
CA VAL A 54 4.42 4.03 2.89
C VAL A 54 4.99 3.54 4.22
N VAL A 55 4.15 3.28 5.22
CA VAL A 55 4.59 2.74 6.52
C VAL A 55 5.31 1.40 6.35
N LEU A 56 4.77 0.48 5.53
CA LEU A 56 5.39 -0.81 5.28
C LEU A 56 6.74 -0.69 4.56
N ILE A 57 6.88 0.26 3.63
CA ILE A 57 8.14 0.54 2.93
C ILE A 57 9.18 1.10 3.91
N LEU A 58 8.79 2.06 4.75
CA LEU A 58 9.68 2.65 5.76
C LEU A 58 10.09 1.61 6.80
N LEU A 59 9.16 0.77 7.26
CA LEU A 59 9.45 -0.33 8.18
C LEU A 59 10.47 -1.29 7.57
N ALA A 60 10.26 -1.71 6.32
CA ALA A 60 11.22 -2.51 5.58
C ALA A 60 12.58 -1.80 5.48
N GLY A 61 12.63 -0.50 5.18
CA GLY A 61 13.87 0.25 5.01
C GLY A 61 14.61 0.59 6.32
N SER A 62 13.90 0.67 7.45
CA SER A 62 14.44 1.13 8.73
C SER A 62 15.42 0.18 9.40
N ILE A 63 15.36 -1.11 9.06
CA ILE A 63 16.29 -2.11 9.56
C ILE A 63 17.54 -2.05 8.65
N PRO A 64 18.74 -1.73 9.16
CA PRO A 64 19.95 -1.78 8.36
C PRO A 64 20.27 -3.24 8.03
N GLU A 65 20.56 -3.54 6.77
CA GLU A 65 21.20 -4.80 6.37
C GLU A 65 22.61 -4.79 6.99
N GLN A 66 22.77 -5.42 8.14
CA GLN A 66 24.08 -5.62 8.74
C GLN A 66 24.73 -6.75 7.95
N GLY A 67 25.52 -6.38 6.94
CA GLY A 67 26.42 -7.28 6.23
C GLY A 67 27.52 -7.81 7.13
#